data_AF-W0T9F1-F1
#
_entry.id   AF-W0T9F1-F1
#
_cell.length_a   1.000
_cell.length_b   1.000
_cell.length_c   1.000
_cell.angle_alpha   90.00
_cell.angle_beta   90.00
_cell.angle_gamma   90.00
#
_symmetry.space_group_name_H-M   'P 1'
#
loop_
_entity.id
_entity.type
_entity.pdbx_description
1 polymer ?
#
loop_
_entity_poly.entity_id
_entity_poly.type
_entity_poly.pdbx_seq_one_letter_code
_entity_poly.pdbx_strand_id
1 'polypeptide(L)'
;MSGDSGNETERADEQSGSNAHQSRWDSDKLTQVLQSKYPNLVMYNGSTDLEHITKFYEGFRELIGKPISFSENVKSDFVFAFLRLDRSRRVLLMSLDLFENASDYLQTLKFNIDQWALRLEFLTLRVLGWAWDELREAKDKDKKLEEEFLETETLEGLSVRYNICVTFIMDVIDEVIADKERAFEYLLSNRAGVDVYLKRLQYGFQMLAVVQDFCNKCDSYPDLYQESLQTIALEARREQVMEKWGILEIIHEEYDNLAASMHKMAANNLINMMLDKKNKLRDSTHLQLQHS
;
A
#
# COMPACT_ATOMS: atom_id res chain seq x y z
N MET A 1 17.62 -62.98 -39.13
CA MET A 1 16.18 -63.15 -39.29
C MET A 1 15.54 -62.99 -37.93
N SER A 2 14.58 -62.05 -37.83
CA SER A 2 13.53 -61.90 -36.80
C SER A 2 14.02 -61.71 -35.36
N GLY A 3 13.89 -60.57 -34.68
CA GLY A 3 12.77 -59.63 -34.64
C GLY A 3 11.68 -60.20 -33.73
N ASP A 4 11.52 -59.69 -32.50
CA ASP A 4 10.37 -58.88 -32.08
C ASP A 4 10.50 -58.37 -30.64
N SER A 5 9.87 -57.21 -30.48
CA SER A 5 9.69 -56.25 -29.42
C SER A 5 8.75 -56.71 -28.31
N GLY A 6 8.96 -56.24 -27.08
CA GLY A 6 8.04 -56.43 -25.97
C GLY A 6 8.28 -55.40 -24.88
N ASN A 7 7.61 -54.26 -25.04
CA ASN A 7 7.60 -53.05 -24.23
C ASN A 7 6.87 -53.28 -22.90
N GLU A 8 7.51 -53.09 -21.75
CA GLU A 8 6.83 -52.86 -20.46
C GLU A 8 7.51 -51.74 -19.65
N THR A 9 7.06 -50.53 -19.96
CA THR A 9 6.53 -49.52 -19.04
C THR A 9 7.43 -49.00 -17.92
N GLU A 10 7.95 -47.80 -18.19
CA GLU A 10 7.98 -46.65 -17.29
C GLU A 10 7.09 -46.78 -16.05
N ARG A 11 7.72 -46.80 -14.87
CA ARG A 11 7.19 -46.09 -13.71
C ARG A 11 8.25 -45.14 -13.19
N ALA A 12 8.23 -43.97 -13.80
CA ALA A 12 8.46 -42.74 -13.09
C ALA A 12 7.35 -42.58 -12.05
N ASP A 13 7.73 -42.64 -10.78
CA ASP A 13 7.03 -42.04 -9.64
C ASP A 13 8.17 -41.49 -8.77
N GLU A 14 8.57 -40.24 -8.99
CA GLU A 14 8.01 -39.06 -8.31
C GLU A 14 8.71 -38.76 -6.98
N GLN A 15 9.00 -37.46 -6.80
CA GLN A 15 9.37 -36.78 -5.56
C GLN A 15 10.84 -36.83 -5.10
N SER A 16 11.63 -35.92 -5.68
CA SER A 16 12.10 -34.74 -4.93
C SER A 16 12.87 -33.82 -5.88
N GLY A 17 12.12 -33.18 -6.78
CA GLY A 17 12.59 -32.00 -7.47
C GLY A 17 12.64 -30.84 -6.49
N SER A 18 13.71 -30.71 -5.71
CA SER A 18 14.07 -29.45 -5.08
C SER A 18 14.76 -28.57 -6.12
N ASN A 19 13.97 -28.05 -7.07
CA ASN A 19 14.34 -26.89 -7.87
C ASN A 19 14.45 -25.69 -6.92
N ALA A 20 15.57 -25.61 -6.21
CA ALA A 20 16.04 -24.43 -5.48
C ALA A 20 16.53 -23.32 -6.44
N HIS A 21 15.91 -23.24 -7.62
CA HIS A 21 16.14 -22.24 -8.66
C HIS A 21 14.96 -21.27 -8.77
N GLN A 22 14.27 -20.99 -7.66
CA GLN A 22 13.65 -19.67 -7.51
C GLN A 22 14.75 -18.72 -7.05
N SER A 23 15.31 -18.01 -8.02
CA SER A 23 16.06 -16.77 -7.84
C SER A 23 15.34 -15.86 -6.82
N ARG A 24 15.64 -16.06 -5.53
CA ARG A 24 15.56 -15.00 -4.53
C ARG A 24 16.54 -13.96 -5.04
N TRP A 25 16.02 -12.91 -5.66
CA TRP A 25 16.74 -11.66 -5.85
C TRP A 25 17.52 -11.42 -4.57
N ASP A 26 18.84 -11.34 -4.67
CA ASP A 26 19.76 -11.48 -3.54
C ASP A 26 19.45 -10.41 -2.49
N SER A 27 18.59 -10.80 -1.55
CA SER A 27 17.93 -9.92 -0.59
C SER A 27 18.97 -9.17 0.22
N ASP A 28 20.09 -9.82 0.49
CA ASP A 28 21.17 -9.25 1.29
C ASP A 28 21.97 -8.22 0.48
N LYS A 29 22.20 -8.47 -0.81
CA LYS A 29 22.80 -7.46 -1.70
C LYS A 29 21.92 -6.22 -1.84
N LEU A 30 20.61 -6.40 -2.03
CA LEU A 30 19.69 -5.26 -2.07
C LEU A 30 19.71 -4.51 -0.72
N THR A 31 19.65 -5.21 0.41
CA THR A 31 19.78 -4.58 1.74
C THR A 31 21.09 -3.79 1.87
N GLN A 32 22.22 -4.32 1.40
CA GLN A 32 23.51 -3.64 1.46
C GLN A 32 23.55 -2.38 0.57
N VAL A 33 23.02 -2.45 -0.65
CA VAL A 33 22.90 -1.27 -1.53
C VAL A 33 22.06 -0.19 -0.86
N LEU A 34 20.94 -0.58 -0.25
CA LEU A 34 20.05 0.35 0.44
C LEU A 34 20.65 0.93 1.69
N GLN A 35 21.37 0.15 2.49
CA GLN A 35 22.10 0.67 3.65
C GLN A 35 23.24 1.61 3.24
N SER A 36 23.87 1.38 2.08
CA SER A 36 24.91 2.29 1.58
C SER A 36 24.35 3.66 1.17
N LYS A 37 23.14 3.70 0.60
CA LYS A 37 22.47 4.92 0.13
C LYS A 37 21.65 5.60 1.22
N TYR A 38 21.05 4.80 2.10
CA TYR A 38 20.18 5.19 3.19
C TYR A 38 20.71 4.56 4.49
N PRO A 39 21.77 5.13 5.11
CA PRO A 39 22.47 4.52 6.24
C PRO A 39 21.60 4.35 7.49
N ASN A 40 20.55 5.16 7.63
CA ASN A 40 19.60 5.07 8.74
C ASN A 40 18.44 4.10 8.45
N LEU A 41 18.47 3.42 7.29
CA LEU A 41 17.46 2.45 6.92
C LEU A 41 17.64 1.15 7.71
N VAL A 42 16.76 0.95 8.68
CA VAL A 42 16.67 -0.29 9.45
C VAL A 42 15.58 -1.16 8.82
N MET A 43 15.94 -2.39 8.46
CA MET A 43 14.99 -3.39 7.96
C MET A 43 14.38 -4.15 9.12
N TYR A 44 13.05 -4.32 9.12
CA TYR A 44 12.41 -5.17 10.12
C TYR A 44 12.84 -6.63 9.95
N ASN A 45 13.27 -7.26 11.04
CA ASN A 45 13.77 -8.64 11.05
C ASN A 45 12.85 -9.61 11.81
N GLY A 46 11.63 -9.19 12.19
CA GLY A 46 10.72 -9.99 13.01
C GLY A 46 10.92 -9.85 14.52
N SER A 47 11.84 -8.98 14.97
CA SER A 47 12.08 -8.74 16.40
C SER A 47 10.90 -8.04 17.08
N THR A 48 10.55 -8.47 18.29
CA THR A 48 9.55 -7.81 19.13
C THR A 48 10.14 -6.69 20.00
N ASP A 49 11.45 -6.42 19.88
CA ASP A 49 12.14 -5.36 20.61
C ASP A 49 11.64 -3.96 20.19
N LEU A 50 11.07 -3.22 21.14
CA LEU A 50 10.55 -1.88 20.94
C LEU A 50 11.63 -0.88 20.46
N GLU A 51 12.89 -1.04 20.88
CA GLU A 51 13.96 -0.17 20.41
C GLU A 51 14.23 -0.39 18.92
N HIS A 52 14.24 -1.65 18.49
CA HIS A 52 14.39 -2.02 17.09
C HIS A 52 13.21 -1.53 16.23
N ILE A 53 11.98 -1.70 16.71
CA ILE A 53 10.76 -1.23 16.02
C ILE A 53 10.78 0.30 15.90
N THR A 54 11.22 1.01 16.95
CA THR A 54 11.36 2.47 16.90
C THR A 54 12.35 2.89 15.82
N LYS A 55 13.55 2.27 15.79
CA LYS A 55 14.57 2.55 14.77
C LYS A 55 14.07 2.26 13.35
N PHE A 56 13.30 1.18 13.16
CA PHE A 56 12.65 0.86 11.88
C PHE A 56 11.77 2.03 11.40
N TYR A 57 10.85 2.50 12.24
CA TYR A 57 9.95 3.59 11.87
C TYR A 57 10.70 4.93 11.70
N GLU A 58 11.74 5.20 12.49
CA GLU A 58 12.55 6.41 12.30
C GLU A 58 13.32 6.40 10.97
N GLY A 59 13.92 5.26 10.61
CA GLY A 59 14.56 5.07 9.31
C GLY A 59 13.58 5.20 8.14
N PHE A 60 12.38 4.64 8.29
CA PHE A 60 11.30 4.80 7.30
C PHE A 60 10.91 6.28 7.16
N ARG A 61 10.69 6.99 8.28
CA ARG A 61 10.37 8.43 8.30
C ARG A 61 11.42 9.25 7.56
N GLU A 62 12.70 8.94 7.78
CA GLU A 62 13.79 9.64 7.11
C GLU A 62 13.78 9.39 5.60
N LEU A 63 13.55 8.15 5.17
CA LEU A 63 13.46 7.83 3.74
C LEU A 63 12.33 8.62 3.06
N ILE A 64 11.13 8.63 3.65
CA ILE A 64 9.97 9.34 3.09
C ILE A 64 10.05 10.86 3.25
N GLY A 65 10.78 11.34 4.25
CA GLY A 65 10.94 12.77 4.55
C GLY A 65 12.00 13.44 3.67
N LYS A 66 12.82 12.66 2.96
CA LYS A 66 13.78 13.18 2.00
C LYS A 66 13.07 13.65 0.73
N PRO A 67 13.46 14.80 0.14
CA PRO A 67 13.04 15.14 -1.21
C PRO A 67 13.57 14.08 -2.17
N ILE A 68 12.68 13.27 -2.72
CA ILE A 68 13.03 12.23 -3.69
C ILE A 68 12.86 12.82 -5.07
N SER A 69 13.93 12.88 -5.85
CA SER A 69 13.84 13.38 -7.22
C SER A 69 12.94 12.47 -8.06
N PHE A 70 12.40 13.01 -9.16
CA PHE A 70 11.67 12.18 -10.12
C PHE A 70 12.53 11.00 -10.63
N SER A 71 13.80 11.25 -10.93
CA SER A 71 14.74 10.23 -11.39
C SER A 71 15.06 9.15 -10.35
N GLU A 72 15.03 9.48 -9.06
CA GLU A 72 15.24 8.51 -7.99
C GLU A 72 14.01 7.61 -7.80
N ASN A 73 12.79 8.16 -7.94
CA ASN A 73 11.54 7.41 -7.80
C ASN A 73 11.35 6.28 -8.84
N VAL A 74 12.04 6.34 -9.98
CA VAL A 74 11.92 5.35 -11.06
C VAL A 74 13.03 4.30 -11.07
N LYS A 75 14.09 4.49 -10.27
CA LYS A 75 15.23 3.57 -10.19
C LYS A 75 14.86 2.28 -9.49
N SER A 76 15.43 1.18 -9.98
CA SER A 76 15.16 -0.17 -9.49
C SER A 76 15.46 -0.35 -8.02
N ASP A 77 16.64 0.09 -7.57
CA ASP A 77 17.04 -0.01 -6.16
C ASP A 77 16.07 0.72 -5.24
N PHE A 78 15.67 1.95 -5.57
CA PHE A 78 14.71 2.72 -4.79
C PHE A 78 13.34 2.03 -4.73
N VAL A 79 12.79 1.64 -5.88
CA VAL A 79 11.48 0.96 -5.95
C VAL A 79 11.51 -0.33 -5.11
N PHE A 80 12.52 -1.17 -5.28
CA PHE A 80 12.62 -2.41 -4.50
C PHE A 80 12.87 -2.16 -3.01
N ALA A 81 13.58 -1.10 -2.64
CA ALA A 81 13.72 -0.66 -1.25
C ALA A 81 12.36 -0.38 -0.64
N PHE A 82 11.60 0.48 -1.32
CA PHE A 82 10.34 0.98 -0.86
C PHE A 82 9.36 -0.18 -0.69
N LEU A 83 9.21 -1.03 -1.70
CA LEU A 83 8.32 -2.20 -1.65
C LEU A 83 8.66 -3.13 -0.47
N ARG A 84 9.95 -3.35 -0.20
CA ARG A 84 10.39 -4.25 0.87
C ARG A 84 10.20 -3.67 2.27
N LEU A 85 10.50 -2.38 2.45
CA LEU A 85 10.26 -1.66 3.69
C LEU A 85 8.78 -1.57 3.98
N ASP A 86 7.98 -1.30 2.95
CA ASP A 86 6.56 -1.16 3.11
C ASP A 86 5.90 -2.49 3.46
N ARG A 87 6.28 -3.61 2.80
CA ARG A 87 5.88 -4.95 3.25
C ARG A 87 6.23 -5.22 4.72
N SER A 88 7.43 -4.83 5.14
CA SER A 88 7.90 -4.98 6.53
C SER A 88 7.05 -4.17 7.51
N ARG A 89 6.71 -2.93 7.14
CA ARG A 89 5.82 -2.04 7.89
C ARG A 89 4.42 -2.63 8.00
N ARG A 90 3.87 -3.19 6.93
CA ARG A 90 2.51 -3.78 6.95
C ARG A 90 2.41 -5.01 7.84
N VAL A 91 3.46 -5.84 7.87
CA VAL A 91 3.55 -6.95 8.84
C VAL A 91 3.51 -6.42 10.28
N LEU A 92 4.25 -5.35 10.58
CA LEU A 92 4.24 -4.71 11.90
C LEU A 92 2.87 -4.09 12.24
N LEU A 93 2.24 -3.42 11.27
CA LEU A 93 0.93 -2.80 11.42
C LEU A 93 -0.14 -3.81 11.89
N MET A 94 -0.06 -5.04 11.37
CA MET A 94 -1.00 -6.11 11.70
C MET A 94 -0.83 -6.71 13.10
N SER A 95 0.23 -6.33 13.84
CA SER A 95 0.57 -6.89 15.15
C SER A 95 0.28 -5.88 16.26
N LEU A 96 -1.01 -5.74 16.62
CA LEU A 96 -1.51 -4.78 17.61
C LEU A 96 -0.84 -4.96 18.99
N ASP A 97 -0.62 -6.20 19.39
CA ASP A 97 -0.01 -6.57 20.68
C ASP A 97 1.41 -5.97 20.86
N LEU A 98 2.14 -5.75 19.76
CA LEU A 98 3.47 -5.12 19.83
C LEU A 98 3.41 -3.64 20.21
N PHE A 99 2.27 -2.98 19.99
CA PHE A 99 2.12 -1.53 20.21
C PHE A 99 1.23 -1.17 21.39
N GLU A 100 0.53 -2.13 22.00
CA GLU A 100 -0.41 -1.90 23.10
C GLU A 100 0.25 -1.14 24.28
N ASN A 101 1.54 -1.42 24.55
CA ASN A 101 2.32 -0.79 25.61
C ASN A 101 3.47 0.09 25.09
N ALA A 102 3.46 0.44 23.80
CA ALA A 102 4.48 1.31 23.22
C ALA A 102 4.37 2.74 23.77
N SER A 103 5.49 3.46 23.83
CA SER A 103 5.49 4.89 24.20
C SER A 103 4.61 5.73 23.26
N ASP A 104 4.02 6.81 23.78
CA ASP A 104 3.22 7.76 22.99
C ASP A 104 3.96 8.30 21.75
N TYR A 105 5.28 8.48 21.87
CA TYR A 105 6.14 8.85 20.76
C TYR A 105 6.10 7.81 19.63
N LEU A 106 6.29 6.52 19.97
CA LEU A 106 6.29 5.44 18.99
C LEU A 106 4.91 5.27 18.36
N GLN A 107 3.83 5.37 19.14
CA GLN A 107 2.46 5.30 18.61
C GLN A 107 2.16 6.45 17.63
N THR A 108 2.58 7.67 17.97
CA THR A 108 2.43 8.84 17.10
C THR A 108 3.26 8.71 15.83
N LEU A 109 4.51 8.26 15.96
CA LEU A 109 5.42 8.03 14.83
C LEU A 109 4.84 6.99 13.86
N LYS A 110 4.41 5.84 14.39
CA LYS A 110 3.71 4.78 13.64
C LYS A 110 2.50 5.34 12.90
N PHE A 111 1.60 6.03 13.61
CA PHE A 111 0.38 6.59 13.02
C PHE A 111 0.68 7.52 11.84
N ASN A 112 1.64 8.44 12.00
CA ASN A 112 2.03 9.36 10.95
C ASN A 112 2.63 8.63 9.75
N ILE A 113 3.53 7.68 9.98
CA ILE A 113 4.16 6.91 8.89
C ILE A 113 3.13 6.07 8.15
N ASP A 114 2.20 5.43 8.85
CA ASP A 114 1.15 4.63 8.22
C ASP A 114 0.23 5.49 7.33
N GLN A 115 -0.07 6.74 7.73
CA GLN A 115 -0.79 7.70 6.89
C GLN A 115 -0.01 8.13 5.65
N TRP A 116 1.30 8.36 5.81
CA TRP A 116 2.17 8.80 4.71
C TRP A 116 2.50 7.67 3.72
N ALA A 117 2.69 6.44 4.21
CA ALA A 117 3.00 5.27 3.38
C ALA A 117 1.92 5.03 2.32
N LEU A 118 0.64 5.10 2.71
CA LEU A 118 -0.50 4.95 1.79
C LEU A 118 -0.48 5.97 0.64
N ARG A 119 -0.09 7.22 0.95
CA ARG A 119 0.07 8.27 -0.06
C ARG A 119 1.25 7.97 -0.98
N LEU A 120 2.35 7.47 -0.43
CA LEU A 120 3.57 7.18 -1.19
C LEU A 120 3.36 5.98 -2.12
N GLU A 121 2.70 4.92 -1.65
CA GLU A 121 2.31 3.75 -2.45
C GLU A 121 1.56 4.18 -3.72
N PHE A 122 0.56 5.06 -3.58
CA PHE A 122 -0.15 5.64 -4.73
C PHE A 122 0.73 6.52 -5.63
N LEU A 123 1.60 7.35 -5.06
CA LEU A 123 2.46 8.26 -5.84
C LEU A 123 3.50 7.50 -6.65
N THR A 124 4.13 6.46 -6.08
CA THR A 124 5.15 5.65 -6.77
C THR A 124 4.61 5.06 -8.06
N LEU A 125 3.38 4.54 -8.05
CA LEU A 125 2.73 4.02 -9.24
C LEU A 125 2.49 5.04 -10.33
N ARG A 126 1.95 6.19 -9.95
CA ARG A 126 1.67 7.26 -10.90
C ARG A 126 2.95 7.76 -11.54
N VAL A 127 4.02 7.85 -10.75
CA VAL A 127 5.35 8.21 -11.23
C VAL A 127 5.90 7.18 -12.20
N LEU A 128 5.78 5.88 -11.90
CA LEU A 128 6.21 4.81 -12.80
C LEU A 128 5.39 4.77 -14.10
N GLY A 129 4.07 4.90 -14.01
CA GLY A 129 3.19 4.94 -15.17
C GLY A 129 3.46 6.16 -16.07
N TRP A 130 3.70 7.34 -15.48
CA TRP A 130 4.06 8.53 -16.24
C TRP A 130 5.45 8.41 -16.89
N ALA A 131 6.45 7.96 -16.13
CA ALA A 131 7.79 7.73 -16.67
C ALA A 131 7.78 6.74 -17.84
N TRP A 132 6.91 5.74 -17.78
CA TRP A 132 6.74 4.76 -18.85
C TRP A 132 6.15 5.39 -20.11
N ASP A 133 5.10 6.21 -19.96
CA ASP A 133 4.48 6.93 -21.09
C ASP A 133 5.50 7.86 -21.79
N GLU A 134 6.28 8.61 -21.02
CA GLU A 134 7.32 9.52 -21.55
C GLU A 134 8.41 8.76 -22.32
N LEU A 135 8.93 7.67 -21.73
CA LEU A 135 9.96 6.85 -22.35
C LEU A 135 9.45 6.15 -23.62
N ARG A 136 8.19 5.71 -23.60
CA ARG A 136 7.52 5.14 -24.77
C ARG A 136 7.35 6.16 -25.88
N GLU A 137 6.82 7.35 -25.57
CA GLU A 137 6.63 8.43 -26.54
C GLU A 137 7.96 8.79 -27.22
N ALA A 138 9.02 8.92 -26.44
CA ALA A 138 10.32 9.29 -26.97
C ALA A 138 10.91 8.23 -27.90
N LYS A 139 10.75 6.95 -27.54
CA LYS A 139 11.13 5.82 -28.40
C LYS A 139 10.33 5.83 -29.71
N ASP A 140 9.02 6.05 -29.65
CA ASP A 140 8.16 6.06 -30.84
C ASP A 140 8.39 7.28 -31.74
N LYS A 141 8.80 8.42 -31.18
CA LYS A 141 9.07 9.67 -31.92
C LYS A 141 10.55 9.88 -32.28
N ASP A 142 11.42 8.90 -32.01
CA ASP A 142 12.88 9.00 -32.15
C ASP A 142 13.45 10.31 -31.57
N LYS A 143 12.85 10.76 -30.47
CA LYS A 143 13.26 11.99 -29.78
C LYS A 143 14.40 11.63 -28.83
N LYS A 144 15.45 12.45 -28.83
CA LYS A 144 16.33 12.54 -27.66
C LYS A 144 15.53 13.13 -26.51
N LEU A 145 15.10 12.30 -25.57
CA LEU A 145 14.75 12.76 -24.22
C LEU A 145 15.97 13.44 -23.61
N GLU A 146 15.75 14.35 -22.65
CA GLU A 146 16.84 14.98 -21.90
C GLU A 146 17.83 13.90 -21.43
N GLU A 147 19.08 13.99 -21.89
CA GLU A 147 20.08 12.92 -21.86
C GLU A 147 20.38 12.42 -20.42
N GLU A 148 20.09 13.20 -19.37
CA GLU A 148 20.24 12.77 -17.96
C GLU A 148 19.21 11.71 -17.51
N PHE A 149 18.03 11.61 -18.13
CA PHE A 149 16.93 10.77 -17.65
C PHE A 149 17.08 9.28 -18.01
N LEU A 150 17.68 8.99 -19.18
CA LEU A 150 17.68 7.64 -19.79
C LEU A 150 19.03 6.95 -19.87
N GLU A 151 20.14 7.60 -19.56
CA GLU A 151 21.45 6.96 -19.66
C GLU A 151 21.57 5.66 -18.85
N THR A 152 20.72 5.45 -17.84
CA THR A 152 20.72 4.25 -17.00
C THR A 152 19.44 3.41 -17.05
N GLU A 153 18.38 3.85 -17.74
CA GLU A 153 17.06 3.22 -17.64
C GLU A 153 16.46 2.82 -18.99
N THR A 154 15.95 1.59 -19.07
CA THR A 154 15.38 1.03 -20.32
C THR A 154 13.86 0.92 -20.22
N LEU A 155 13.17 1.04 -21.36
CA LEU A 155 11.71 0.85 -21.41
C LEU A 155 11.31 -0.53 -20.87
N GLU A 156 12.10 -1.56 -21.18
CA GLU A 156 11.92 -2.91 -20.67
C GLU A 156 12.07 -2.98 -19.15
N GLY A 157 13.13 -2.40 -18.58
CA GLY A 157 13.33 -2.34 -17.14
C GLY A 157 12.19 -1.62 -16.42
N LEU A 158 11.70 -0.53 -17.00
CA LEU A 158 10.58 0.22 -16.46
C LEU A 158 9.25 -0.53 -16.57
N SER A 159 8.99 -1.23 -17.68
CA SER A 159 7.84 -2.14 -17.82
C SER A 159 7.84 -3.21 -16.73
N VAL A 160 9.00 -3.85 -16.48
CA VAL A 160 9.17 -4.86 -15.42
C VAL A 160 8.80 -4.29 -14.05
N ARG A 161 9.33 -3.12 -13.70
CA ARG A 161 9.06 -2.51 -12.38
C ARG A 161 7.61 -2.05 -12.25
N TYR A 162 7.04 -1.46 -13.30
CA TYR A 162 5.64 -1.05 -13.28
C TYR A 162 4.73 -2.27 -13.05
N ASN A 163 5.00 -3.37 -13.76
CA ASN A 163 4.27 -4.63 -13.63
C ASN A 163 4.39 -5.26 -12.22
N ILE A 164 5.59 -5.24 -11.61
CA ILE A 164 5.81 -5.68 -10.22
C ILE A 164 5.00 -4.81 -9.25
N CYS A 165 5.06 -3.49 -9.40
CA CYS A 165 4.30 -2.57 -8.55
C CYS A 165 2.80 -2.83 -8.65
N VAL A 166 2.26 -2.99 -9.87
CA VAL A 166 0.85 -3.34 -10.12
C VAL A 166 0.42 -4.57 -9.31
N THR A 167 1.23 -5.63 -9.30
CA THR A 167 0.94 -6.84 -8.51
C THR A 167 0.92 -6.54 -7.02
N PHE A 168 1.94 -5.83 -6.52
CA PHE A 168 2.05 -5.47 -5.10
C PHE A 168 0.86 -4.65 -4.58
N ILE A 169 0.24 -3.81 -5.42
CA ILE A 169 -0.92 -3.00 -5.01
C ILE A 169 -2.18 -3.81 -4.89
N MET A 170 -2.34 -4.82 -5.73
CA MET A 170 -3.48 -5.71 -5.61
C MET A 170 -3.45 -6.40 -4.25
N ASP A 171 -2.26 -6.75 -3.74
CA ASP A 171 -2.08 -7.23 -2.36
C ASP A 171 -2.45 -6.15 -1.33
N VAL A 172 -2.05 -4.88 -1.54
CA VAL A 172 -2.43 -3.77 -0.65
C VAL A 172 -3.95 -3.56 -0.60
N ILE A 173 -4.63 -3.63 -1.75
CA ILE A 173 -6.09 -3.49 -1.81
C ILE A 173 -6.76 -4.64 -1.05
N ASP A 174 -6.23 -5.87 -1.19
CA ASP A 174 -6.70 -7.01 -0.41
C ASP A 174 -6.55 -6.80 1.10
N GLU A 175 -5.42 -6.23 1.53
CA GLU A 175 -5.21 -5.86 2.93
C GLU A 175 -6.22 -4.78 3.40
N VAL A 176 -6.48 -3.75 2.59
CA VAL A 176 -7.48 -2.70 2.90
C VAL A 176 -8.88 -3.32 3.05
N ILE A 177 -9.26 -4.23 2.14
CA ILE A 177 -10.56 -4.92 2.21
C ILE A 177 -10.65 -5.81 3.45
N ALA A 178 -9.58 -6.55 3.77
CA ALA A 178 -9.54 -7.46 4.91
C ALA A 178 -9.59 -6.72 6.26
N ASP A 179 -9.09 -5.49 6.33
CA ASP A 179 -9.06 -4.67 7.55
C ASP A 179 -10.45 -4.13 7.96
N LYS A 180 -11.49 -4.31 7.13
CA LYS A 180 -12.84 -3.76 7.36
C LYS A 180 -13.45 -4.12 8.71
N GLU A 181 -13.23 -5.34 9.21
CA GLU A 181 -13.85 -5.83 10.45
C GLU A 181 -13.10 -5.30 11.68
N ARG A 182 -11.77 -5.24 11.62
CA ARG A 182 -10.92 -4.69 12.68
C ARG A 182 -11.09 -3.18 12.83
N ALA A 183 -11.21 -2.50 11.71
CA ALA A 183 -11.60 -1.09 11.66
C ALA A 183 -12.96 -0.91 12.35
N PHE A 184 -13.96 -1.75 12.10
CA PHE A 184 -15.29 -1.54 12.67
C PHE A 184 -15.29 -1.53 14.21
N GLU A 185 -14.60 -2.50 14.84
CA GLU A 185 -14.55 -2.64 16.30
C GLU A 185 -13.75 -1.53 17.00
N TYR A 186 -12.61 -1.12 16.43
CA TYR A 186 -11.78 -0.05 17.00
C TYR A 186 -12.41 1.35 16.81
N LEU A 187 -13.12 1.55 15.70
CA LEU A 187 -13.55 2.87 15.23
C LEU A 187 -14.89 3.36 15.77
N LEU A 188 -15.74 2.46 16.27
CA LEU A 188 -16.97 2.85 16.99
C LEU A 188 -16.69 3.72 18.23
N SER A 189 -15.48 3.62 18.80
CA SER A 189 -15.06 4.38 19.97
C SER A 189 -14.34 5.70 19.63
N ASN A 190 -13.93 5.91 18.37
CA ASN A 190 -13.07 7.02 17.97
C ASN A 190 -13.40 7.55 16.56
N ARG A 191 -14.10 8.69 16.50
CA ARG A 191 -14.45 9.38 15.25
C ARG A 191 -13.26 9.63 14.32
N ALA A 192 -12.10 10.00 14.87
CA ALA A 192 -10.92 10.30 14.04
C ALA A 192 -10.44 9.07 13.26
N GLY A 193 -10.69 7.87 13.76
CA GLY A 193 -10.29 6.67 13.07
C GLY A 193 -11.25 6.27 11.92
N VAL A 194 -12.55 6.60 12.00
CA VAL A 194 -13.49 6.41 10.87
C VAL A 194 -13.04 7.24 9.67
N ASP A 195 -12.72 8.52 9.88
CA ASP A 195 -12.23 9.42 8.83
C ASP A 195 -10.91 8.91 8.22
N VAL A 196 -10.03 8.33 9.05
CA VAL A 196 -8.77 7.70 8.61
C VAL A 196 -9.03 6.47 7.74
N TYR A 197 -9.99 5.63 8.10
CA TYR A 197 -10.32 4.44 7.32
C TYR A 197 -11.04 4.79 6.00
N LEU A 198 -11.95 5.76 6.00
CA LEU A 198 -12.53 6.30 4.77
C LEU A 198 -11.45 6.80 3.80
N LYS A 199 -10.41 7.47 4.32
CA LYS A 199 -9.27 7.90 3.51
C LYS A 199 -8.46 6.73 2.95
N ARG A 200 -8.33 5.62 3.68
CA ARG A 200 -7.73 4.37 3.18
C ARG A 200 -8.54 3.79 2.02
N LEU A 201 -9.86 3.75 2.13
CA LEU A 201 -10.74 3.31 1.05
C LEU A 201 -10.59 4.19 -0.20
N GLN A 202 -10.51 5.52 -0.03
CA GLN A 202 -10.24 6.44 -1.13
C GLN A 202 -8.91 6.16 -1.84
N TYR A 203 -7.85 5.84 -1.10
CA TYR A 203 -6.59 5.41 -1.70
C TYR A 203 -6.73 4.06 -2.42
N GLY A 204 -7.52 3.12 -1.90
CA GLY A 204 -7.86 1.87 -2.57
C GLY A 204 -8.50 2.08 -3.94
N PHE A 205 -9.47 2.99 -4.06
CA PHE A 205 -10.06 3.36 -5.35
C PHE A 205 -9.04 3.98 -6.32
N GLN A 206 -8.21 4.90 -5.82
CA GLN A 206 -7.18 5.53 -6.62
C GLN A 206 -6.14 4.53 -7.13
N MET A 207 -5.79 3.55 -6.30
CA MET A 207 -4.91 2.43 -6.65
C MET A 207 -5.54 1.52 -7.71
N LEU A 208 -6.81 1.13 -7.56
CA LEU A 208 -7.54 0.36 -8.58
C LEU A 208 -7.62 1.10 -9.91
N ALA A 209 -7.83 2.43 -9.89
CA ALA A 209 -7.85 3.23 -11.12
C ALA A 209 -6.51 3.20 -11.86
N VAL A 210 -5.38 3.18 -11.15
CA VAL A 210 -4.05 3.04 -11.76
C VAL A 210 -3.84 1.63 -12.31
N VAL A 211 -4.30 0.58 -11.61
CA VAL A 211 -4.23 -0.79 -12.14
C VAL A 211 -5.10 -0.93 -13.39
N GLN A 212 -6.28 -0.29 -13.42
CA GLN A 212 -7.14 -0.26 -14.60
C GLN A 212 -6.46 0.46 -15.78
N ASP A 213 -5.80 1.60 -15.54
CA ASP A 213 -4.99 2.31 -16.55
C ASP A 213 -3.87 1.41 -17.09
N PHE A 214 -3.16 0.71 -16.22
CA PHE A 214 -2.15 -0.27 -16.61
C PHE A 214 -2.74 -1.36 -17.52
N CYS A 215 -3.87 -1.96 -17.13
CA CYS A 215 -4.53 -2.98 -17.95
C CYS A 215 -4.88 -2.42 -19.34
N ASN A 216 -5.46 -1.23 -19.40
CA ASN A 216 -5.81 -0.57 -20.67
C ASN A 216 -4.57 -0.28 -21.53
N LYS A 217 -3.44 0.10 -20.92
CA LYS A 217 -2.17 0.26 -21.63
C LYS A 217 -1.68 -1.05 -22.24
N CYS A 218 -1.89 -2.18 -21.58
CA CYS A 218 -1.50 -3.49 -22.10
C CYS A 218 -2.26 -3.88 -23.38
N ASP A 219 -3.46 -3.33 -23.64
CA ASP A 219 -4.19 -3.56 -24.91
C ASP A 219 -3.45 -2.96 -26.11
N SER A 220 -2.82 -1.80 -25.89
CA SER A 220 -2.05 -1.10 -26.92
C SER A 220 -0.60 -1.56 -26.97
N TYR A 221 -0.08 -2.08 -25.86
CA TYR A 221 1.32 -2.46 -25.69
C TYR A 221 1.43 -3.81 -24.94
N PRO A 222 1.25 -4.95 -25.64
CA PRO A 222 1.29 -6.27 -25.00
C PRO A 222 2.62 -6.58 -24.32
N ASP A 223 3.72 -5.97 -24.78
CA ASP A 223 5.06 -6.09 -24.21
C ASP A 223 5.21 -5.49 -22.80
N LEU A 224 4.28 -4.62 -22.39
CA LEU A 224 4.17 -4.13 -21.01
C LEU A 224 3.76 -5.26 -20.04
N TYR A 225 2.96 -6.21 -20.52
CA TYR A 225 2.50 -7.36 -19.75
C TYR A 225 3.43 -8.56 -19.98
N GLN A 226 4.62 -8.53 -19.38
CA GLN A 226 5.54 -9.65 -19.48
C GLN A 226 5.03 -10.87 -18.71
N GLU A 227 4.51 -11.88 -19.42
CA GLU A 227 3.98 -13.13 -18.86
C GLU A 227 4.98 -13.85 -17.93
N SER A 228 6.28 -13.72 -18.18
CA SER A 228 7.32 -14.37 -17.36
C SER A 228 7.38 -13.89 -15.90
N LEU A 229 6.76 -12.76 -15.57
CA LEU A 229 6.76 -12.17 -14.23
C LEU A 229 5.41 -12.28 -13.51
N GLN A 230 4.31 -12.64 -14.18
CA GLN A 230 2.99 -12.78 -13.57
C GLN A 230 2.46 -14.21 -13.66
N THR A 231 1.88 -14.68 -12.55
CA THR A 231 1.17 -15.97 -12.48
C THR A 231 -0.29 -15.89 -12.88
N ILE A 232 -0.81 -14.70 -13.19
CA ILE A 232 -2.22 -14.42 -13.49
C ILE A 232 -2.28 -13.86 -14.91
N ALA A 233 -3.34 -14.17 -15.66
CA ALA A 233 -3.59 -13.62 -16.99
C ALA A 233 -4.17 -12.19 -16.92
N LEU A 234 -3.98 -11.39 -17.97
CA LEU A 234 -4.45 -9.99 -18.01
C LEU A 234 -5.97 -9.87 -17.85
N GLU A 235 -6.74 -10.77 -18.47
CA GLU A 235 -8.20 -10.82 -18.36
C GLU A 235 -8.62 -11.10 -16.91
N ALA A 236 -8.00 -12.08 -16.27
CA ALA A 236 -8.26 -12.38 -14.86
C ALA A 236 -7.88 -11.19 -13.95
N ARG A 237 -6.85 -10.42 -14.30
CA ARG A 237 -6.52 -9.18 -13.58
C ARG A 237 -7.62 -8.12 -13.70
N ARG A 238 -8.23 -7.97 -14.89
CA ARG A 238 -9.36 -7.03 -15.10
C ARG A 238 -10.57 -7.44 -14.28
N GLU A 239 -10.89 -8.73 -14.25
CA GLU A 239 -11.96 -9.26 -13.41
C GLU A 239 -11.70 -8.96 -11.93
N GLN A 240 -10.47 -9.18 -11.45
CA GLN A 240 -10.08 -8.82 -10.08
C GLN A 240 -10.25 -7.33 -9.79
N VAL A 241 -9.90 -6.44 -10.74
CA VAL A 241 -10.07 -4.99 -10.55
C VAL A 241 -11.55 -4.66 -10.36
N MET A 242 -12.42 -5.17 -11.23
CA MET A 242 -13.87 -4.92 -11.16
C MET A 242 -14.50 -5.50 -9.89
N GLU A 243 -14.11 -6.71 -9.50
CA GLU A 243 -14.56 -7.36 -8.26
C GLU A 243 -14.18 -6.51 -7.04
N LYS A 244 -12.90 -6.17 -6.91
CA LYS A 244 -12.40 -5.36 -5.78
C LYS A 244 -13.02 -3.97 -5.76
N TRP A 245 -13.30 -3.39 -6.93
CA TRP A 245 -14.01 -2.11 -7.04
C TRP A 245 -15.38 -2.18 -6.38
N GLY A 246 -16.19 -3.18 -6.73
CA GLY A 246 -17.51 -3.38 -6.15
C GLY A 246 -17.45 -3.64 -4.64
N ILE A 247 -16.46 -4.41 -4.16
CA ILE A 247 -16.27 -4.64 -2.72
C ILE A 247 -15.95 -3.33 -1.99
N LEU A 248 -15.03 -2.51 -2.53
CA LEU A 248 -14.70 -1.23 -1.92
C LEU A 248 -15.88 -0.25 -1.91
N GLU A 249 -16.73 -0.25 -2.94
CA GLU A 249 -17.95 0.59 -2.98
C GLU A 249 -18.90 0.25 -1.84
N ILE A 250 -19.16 -1.04 -1.63
CA ILE A 250 -20.02 -1.51 -0.53
C ILE A 250 -19.44 -1.08 0.82
N ILE A 251 -18.15 -1.32 1.06
CA ILE A 251 -17.49 -0.97 2.32
C ILE A 251 -17.51 0.56 2.51
N HIS A 252 -17.24 1.34 1.45
CA HIS A 252 -17.24 2.79 1.53
C HIS A 252 -18.62 3.34 1.90
N GLU A 253 -19.68 2.83 1.28
CA GLU A 253 -21.06 3.21 1.60
C GLU A 253 -21.40 2.89 3.07
N GLU A 254 -21.03 1.71 3.56
CA GLU A 254 -21.23 1.32 4.97
C GLU A 254 -20.54 2.30 5.92
N TYR A 255 -19.29 2.67 5.64
CA TYR A 255 -18.51 3.57 6.48
C TYR A 255 -18.92 5.04 6.37
N ASP A 256 -19.37 5.50 5.20
CA ASP A 256 -19.96 6.83 5.03
C ASP A 256 -21.25 6.97 5.84
N ASN A 257 -22.11 5.95 5.79
CA ASN A 257 -23.32 5.88 6.60
C ASN A 257 -23.01 5.88 8.10
N LEU A 258 -21.97 5.13 8.51
CA LEU A 258 -21.49 5.13 9.89
C LEU A 258 -21.00 6.53 10.31
N ALA A 259 -20.16 7.17 9.50
CA ALA A 259 -19.65 8.51 9.76
C ALA A 259 -20.80 9.52 9.89
N ALA A 260 -21.78 9.49 8.97
CA ALA A 260 -22.97 10.34 9.02
C ALA A 260 -23.81 10.09 10.29
N SER A 261 -23.97 8.84 10.70
CA SER A 261 -24.67 8.46 11.93
C SER A 261 -23.95 8.99 13.18
N MET A 262 -22.63 8.83 13.26
CA MET A 262 -21.81 9.39 14.34
C MET A 262 -21.87 10.91 14.40
N HIS A 263 -21.85 11.58 13.23
CA HIS A 263 -22.00 13.02 13.12
C HIS A 263 -23.34 13.50 13.67
N LYS A 264 -24.44 12.81 13.33
CA LYS A 264 -25.79 13.12 13.84
C LYS A 264 -25.88 12.94 15.35
N MET A 265 -25.30 11.87 15.89
CA MET A 265 -25.24 11.64 17.34
C MET A 265 -24.43 12.73 18.07
N ALA A 266 -23.26 13.09 17.55
CA ALA A 266 -22.42 14.15 18.12
C ALA A 266 -23.13 15.52 18.11
N ALA A 267 -23.80 15.87 17.00
CA ALA A 267 -24.57 17.10 16.90
C ALA A 267 -25.73 17.14 17.91
N ASN A 268 -26.47 16.03 18.06
CA ASN A 268 -27.55 15.92 19.05
C ASN A 268 -27.03 16.06 20.48
N ASN A 269 -25.89 15.45 20.81
CA ASN A 269 -25.25 15.58 22.11
C ASN A 269 -24.82 17.03 22.38
N LEU A 270 -24.24 17.72 21.37
CA LEU A 270 -23.88 19.13 21.48
C LEU A 270 -25.12 20.02 21.70
N ILE A 271 -26.21 19.78 20.96
CA ILE A 271 -27.48 20.49 21.13
C ILE A 271 -28.01 20.29 22.56
N ASN A 272 -28.03 19.06 23.05
CA ASN A 272 -28.47 18.73 24.40
C ASN A 272 -27.59 19.41 25.47
N MET A 273 -26.27 19.42 25.30
CA MET A 273 -25.35 20.14 26.20
C MET A 273 -25.57 21.66 26.17
N MET A 274 -25.84 22.23 25.00
CA MET A 274 -26.12 23.66 24.86
C MET A 274 -27.47 24.03 25.47
N LEU A 275 -28.48 23.18 25.33
CA LEU A 275 -29.77 23.32 26.00
C LEU A 275 -29.64 23.23 27.53
N ASP A 276 -28.88 22.27 28.03
CA ASP A 276 -28.60 22.12 29.46
C ASP A 276 -27.83 23.34 30.02
N LYS A 277 -26.79 23.80 29.33
CA LYS A 277 -26.08 25.04 29.68
C LYS A 277 -27.00 26.25 29.68
N LYS A 278 -27.87 26.39 28.68
CA LYS A 278 -28.85 27.49 28.59
C LYS A 278 -29.84 27.44 29.76
N ASN A 279 -30.36 26.27 30.10
CA ASN A 279 -31.30 26.10 31.21
C ASN A 279 -30.62 26.43 32.55
N LYS A 280 -29.42 25.90 32.79
CA LYS A 280 -28.62 26.23 33.98
C LYS A 280 -28.32 27.73 34.10
N LEU A 281 -27.99 28.39 32.99
CA LEU A 281 -27.78 29.84 32.96
C LEU A 281 -29.07 30.58 33.33
N ARG A 282 -30.19 30.28 32.66
CA ARG A 282 -31.50 30.90 32.93
C ARG A 282 -31.91 30.73 34.39
N ASP A 283 -31.79 29.52 34.92
CA ASP A 283 -32.22 29.21 36.28
C ASP A 283 -31.32 29.93 37.32
N SER A 284 -30.02 30.07 37.04
CA SER A 284 -29.11 30.89 37.87
C SER A 284 -29.45 32.38 37.85
N THR A 285 -29.86 32.92 36.70
CA THR A 285 -30.25 34.33 36.55
C THR A 285 -31.59 34.60 37.24
N HIS A 286 -32.54 33.66 37.17
CA HIS A 286 -33.80 33.74 37.89
C HIS A 286 -33.61 33.73 39.41
N LEU A 287 -32.71 32.88 39.91
CA LEU A 287 -32.34 32.85 41.32
C LEU A 287 -31.71 34.18 41.77
N GLN A 288 -30.80 34.75 40.97
CA GLN A 288 -30.20 36.06 41.28
C GLN A 288 -31.22 37.21 41.30
N LEU A 289 -32.21 37.18 40.40
CA LEU A 289 -33.28 38.19 40.34
C LEU A 289 -34.31 38.05 41.48
N GLN A 290 -34.48 36.85 42.05
CA GLN A 290 -35.35 36.63 43.22
C GLN A 290 -34.69 37.01 44.55
N HIS A 291 -33.35 37.07 44.57
CA HIS A 291 -32.55 37.46 45.72
C HIS A 291 -32.08 38.94 45.69
N SER A 292 -32.54 39.71 44.71
CA SER A 292 -32.35 41.18 44.60
C SER A 292 -33.64 41.91 44.98
#